data_AF-A0A7Y8CD47-F1
#
_entry.id   AF-A0A7Y8CD47-F1
#
_cell.length_a   1.000
_cell.length_b   1.000
_cell.length_c   1.000
_cell.angle_alpha   90.00
_cell.angle_beta   90.00
_cell.angle_gamma   90.00
#
_symmetry.space_group_name_H-M   'P 1'
#
loop_
_entity.id
_entity.type
_entity.pdbx_description
1 polymer ?
#
loop_
_entity_poly.entity_id
_entity_poly.type
_entity_poly.pdbx_seq_one_letter_code
_entity_poly.pdbx_strand_id
1 'polypeptide(L)'
;MTRDVVRIANEKAAHVDEVLVGAGSPVKRGQPLIRLRTVAPENIEADSDRALSARNIERLNNLLDELAAEESLARSAHVAHQDLLQRQLRQLDEDLALNSRIGQSIQRRVRTALDERQRHEQLAGEGAVSGSARDQAVVVHESALEDQASNELARTSTQQRSLELQQRVSQADQDLAARLGQFARQRNEWLERLESLGKNQGYVLLSPVDGVVDTVAVFAGGRVEAGHPMLLLRAARAGDPQLRIMLDVSPSAIGFATPGTEVILRFDAFPYERHGVVKGSIVHSSASTYRAAIPGETGDEAREAPTYLVEVQPDFSAPHTRIRQDWLKDGMTLRGSLSLERLSLMEWLFLPVLKGLERNPGVWPAARPAPAVTDEPT
;
A
#
# COMPACT_ATOMS: atom_id res chain seq x y z
N MET A 1 -29.92 0.95 -18.12
CA MET A 1 -30.31 -0.08 -17.14
C MET A 1 -29.06 -0.41 -16.36
N THR A 2 -29.06 -0.25 -15.04
CA THR A 2 -27.93 -0.66 -14.21
C THR A 2 -28.46 -1.55 -13.11
N ARG A 3 -28.40 -2.86 -13.31
CA ARG A 3 -28.19 -3.75 -12.17
C ARG A 3 -26.73 -3.53 -11.75
N ASP A 4 -26.46 -3.44 -10.45
CA ASP A 4 -25.12 -3.21 -9.93
C ASP A 4 -24.20 -4.40 -10.33
N VAL A 5 -23.49 -4.27 -11.44
CA VAL A 5 -22.53 -5.27 -11.93
C VAL A 5 -21.14 -4.94 -11.39
N VAL A 6 -20.60 -5.86 -10.60
CA VAL A 6 -19.24 -5.79 -10.05
C VAL A 6 -18.31 -6.58 -10.95
N ARG A 7 -17.28 -5.90 -11.48
CA ARG A 7 -16.22 -6.51 -12.27
C ARG A 7 -15.11 -6.98 -11.36
N ILE A 8 -14.79 -8.25 -11.45
CA ILE A 8 -13.70 -8.88 -10.71
C ILE A 8 -12.51 -9.03 -11.64
N ALA A 9 -11.47 -8.26 -11.39
CA ALA A 9 -10.22 -8.28 -12.13
C ALA A 9 -9.05 -8.55 -11.17
N ASN A 10 -7.94 -8.99 -11.74
CA ASN A 10 -6.73 -9.26 -11.00
C ASN A 10 -5.71 -8.13 -11.19
N GLU A 11 -4.98 -7.75 -10.14
CA GLU A 11 -4.00 -6.65 -10.20
C GLU A 11 -2.69 -7.06 -10.88
N LYS A 12 -2.39 -8.37 -10.94
CA LYS A 12 -1.15 -8.92 -11.52
C LYS A 12 -1.45 -10.02 -12.53
N ALA A 13 -0.51 -10.31 -13.41
CA ALA A 13 -0.61 -11.46 -14.30
C ALA A 13 -0.58 -12.78 -13.50
N ALA A 14 -1.51 -13.67 -13.78
CA ALA A 14 -1.67 -14.92 -13.05
C ALA A 14 -2.14 -16.08 -13.94
N HIS A 15 -1.82 -17.30 -13.53
CA HIS A 15 -2.37 -18.52 -14.09
C HIS A 15 -3.55 -18.98 -13.23
N VAL A 16 -4.64 -19.36 -13.87
CA VAL A 16 -5.84 -19.86 -13.21
C VAL A 16 -5.63 -21.33 -12.88
N ASP A 17 -5.56 -21.69 -11.60
CA ASP A 17 -5.48 -23.10 -11.20
C ASP A 17 -6.83 -23.77 -11.26
N GLU A 18 -7.82 -23.11 -10.67
CA GLU A 18 -9.14 -23.68 -10.51
C GLU A 18 -10.16 -22.56 -10.43
N VAL A 19 -11.26 -22.72 -11.16
CA VAL A 19 -12.43 -21.84 -11.07
C VAL A 19 -13.46 -22.53 -10.19
N LEU A 20 -13.71 -21.97 -9.00
CA LEU A 20 -14.54 -22.59 -7.97
C LEU A 20 -16.04 -22.30 -8.15
N VAL A 21 -16.40 -21.40 -9.07
CA VAL A 21 -17.78 -20.95 -9.31
C VAL A 21 -18.12 -20.93 -10.80
N GLY A 22 -19.32 -21.40 -11.15
CA GLY A 22 -19.83 -21.37 -12.53
C GLY A 22 -20.82 -20.23 -12.77
N ALA A 23 -21.03 -19.86 -14.04
CA ALA A 23 -22.06 -18.90 -14.43
C ALA A 23 -23.45 -19.33 -13.90
N GLY A 24 -24.21 -18.38 -13.36
CA GLY A 24 -25.51 -18.59 -12.72
C GLY A 24 -25.47 -18.99 -11.25
N SER A 25 -24.30 -19.22 -10.66
CA SER A 25 -24.19 -19.64 -9.25
C SER A 25 -24.39 -18.45 -8.29
N PRO A 26 -25.17 -18.61 -7.20
CA PRO A 26 -25.22 -17.61 -6.14
C PRO A 26 -23.92 -17.64 -5.32
N VAL A 27 -23.38 -16.47 -5.01
CA VAL A 27 -22.16 -16.29 -4.22
C VAL A 27 -22.39 -15.32 -3.06
N LYS A 28 -21.76 -15.59 -1.92
CA LYS A 28 -21.76 -14.69 -0.75
C LYS A 28 -20.51 -13.83 -0.70
N ARG A 29 -20.58 -12.68 -0.04
CA ARG A 29 -19.42 -11.86 0.29
C ARG A 29 -18.39 -12.69 1.07
N GLY A 30 -17.14 -12.67 0.62
CA GLY A 30 -16.04 -13.46 1.17
C GLY A 30 -15.95 -14.88 0.64
N GLN A 31 -16.85 -15.33 -0.24
CA GLN A 31 -16.79 -16.67 -0.82
C GLN A 31 -15.64 -16.79 -1.83
N PRO A 32 -14.85 -17.88 -1.80
CA PRO A 32 -13.83 -18.18 -2.81
C PRO A 32 -14.41 -18.28 -4.21
N LEU A 33 -13.83 -17.54 -5.16
CA LEU A 33 -14.24 -17.54 -6.57
C LEU A 33 -13.22 -18.27 -7.46
N ILE A 34 -11.95 -17.88 -7.39
CA ILE A 34 -10.90 -18.39 -8.29
C ILE A 34 -9.61 -18.58 -7.48
N ARG A 35 -8.93 -19.71 -7.71
CA ARG A 35 -7.55 -19.93 -7.24
C ARG A 35 -6.57 -19.53 -8.35
N LEU A 36 -5.65 -18.65 -8.01
CA LEU A 36 -4.69 -18.05 -8.93
C LEU A 36 -3.28 -18.35 -8.46
N ARG A 37 -2.37 -18.56 -9.41
CA ARG A 37 -0.92 -18.55 -9.18
C ARG A 37 -0.30 -17.36 -9.87
N THR A 38 0.54 -16.62 -9.15
CA THR A 38 1.29 -15.51 -9.74
C THR A 38 2.26 -16.05 -10.77
N VAL A 39 2.27 -15.47 -11.97
CA VAL A 39 3.25 -15.82 -13.00
C VAL A 39 4.47 -14.93 -12.78
N ALA A 40 5.61 -15.54 -12.40
CA ALA A 40 6.90 -14.85 -12.53
C ALA A 40 7.22 -14.70 -14.03
N PRO A 41 7.88 -13.62 -14.47
CA PRO A 41 8.19 -13.44 -15.88
C PRO A 41 9.11 -14.58 -16.37
N GLU A 42 8.54 -15.35 -17.30
CA GLU A 42 9.17 -16.32 -18.21
C GLU A 42 10.06 -17.42 -17.60
N ASN A 43 9.50 -18.63 -17.45
CA ASN A 43 9.99 -19.83 -18.14
C ASN A 43 8.91 -20.94 -18.14
N ILE A 44 8.87 -21.68 -19.24
CA ILE A 44 7.89 -22.73 -19.50
C ILE A 44 8.37 -23.99 -18.75
N GLU A 45 7.78 -24.28 -17.59
CA GLU A 45 7.56 -25.62 -16.99
C GLU A 45 7.09 -25.45 -15.53
N ALA A 46 5.77 -25.46 -15.30
CA ALA A 46 5.18 -25.21 -13.99
C ALA A 46 5.53 -26.26 -12.90
N ASP A 47 6.13 -27.39 -13.26
CA ASP A 47 6.57 -28.45 -12.34
C ASP A 47 8.05 -28.33 -11.97
N SER A 48 8.91 -27.92 -12.91
CA SER A 48 10.31 -27.62 -12.61
C SER A 48 10.44 -26.36 -11.77
N ASP A 49 9.59 -25.34 -11.99
CA ASP A 49 9.54 -24.14 -11.15
C ASP A 49 9.14 -24.42 -9.69
N ARG A 50 8.23 -25.37 -9.43
CA ARG A 50 7.87 -25.79 -8.06
C ARG A 50 9.02 -26.53 -7.39
N ALA A 51 9.67 -27.44 -8.10
CA ALA A 51 10.83 -28.15 -7.59
C ALA A 51 12.01 -27.19 -7.32
N LEU A 52 12.21 -26.20 -8.18
CA LEU A 52 13.22 -25.15 -8.01
C LEU A 52 12.88 -24.23 -6.82
N SER A 53 11.61 -23.83 -6.66
CA SER A 53 11.15 -23.02 -5.53
C SER A 53 11.31 -23.75 -4.21
N ALA A 54 10.92 -25.03 -4.15
CA ALA A 54 11.08 -25.88 -2.97
C ALA A 54 12.56 -26.06 -2.61
N ARG A 55 13.43 -26.32 -3.59
CA ARG A 55 14.89 -26.39 -3.38
C ARG A 55 15.48 -25.05 -2.93
N ASN A 56 14.98 -23.93 -3.43
CA ASN A 56 15.42 -22.59 -3.00
C ASN A 56 15.01 -22.30 -1.55
N ILE A 57 13.80 -22.69 -1.16
CA ILE A 57 13.31 -22.61 0.23
C ILE A 57 14.16 -23.47 1.15
N GLU A 58 14.40 -24.73 0.77
CA GLU A 58 15.25 -25.65 1.54
C GLU A 58 16.67 -25.11 1.69
N ARG A 59 17.26 -24.59 0.60
CA ARG A 59 18.57 -23.93 0.65
C ARG A 59 18.59 -22.74 1.59
N LEU A 60 17.58 -21.86 1.56
CA LEU A 60 17.51 -20.70 2.45
C LEU A 60 17.36 -21.12 3.91
N ASN A 61 16.59 -22.15 4.20
CA ASN A 61 16.48 -22.70 5.56
C ASN A 61 17.83 -23.26 6.04
N ASN A 62 18.53 -24.02 5.20
CA ASN A 62 19.87 -24.53 5.55
C ASN A 62 20.86 -23.40 5.82
N LEU A 63 20.82 -22.32 5.03
CA LEU A 63 21.64 -21.13 5.26
C LEU A 63 21.30 -20.45 6.59
N LEU A 64 20.01 -20.35 6.93
CA LEU A 64 19.56 -19.79 8.23
C LEU A 64 20.06 -20.63 9.41
N ASP A 65 20.03 -21.96 9.29
CA ASP A 65 20.55 -22.88 10.31
C ASP A 65 22.07 -22.77 10.44
N GLU A 66 22.79 -22.67 9.32
CA GLU A 66 24.25 -22.44 9.28
C GLU A 66 24.61 -21.11 9.94
N LEU A 67 23.87 -20.03 9.63
CA LEU A 67 24.06 -18.72 10.25
C LEU A 67 23.80 -18.74 11.76
N ALA A 68 22.81 -19.50 12.22
CA ALA A 68 22.55 -19.68 13.65
C ALA A 68 23.70 -20.44 14.34
N ALA A 69 24.26 -21.47 13.68
CA ALA A 69 25.42 -22.18 14.17
C ALA A 69 26.66 -21.26 14.24
N GLU A 70 26.92 -20.47 13.20
CA GLU A 70 27.99 -19.46 13.18
C GLU A 70 27.83 -18.41 14.28
N GLU A 71 26.60 -17.91 14.50
CA GLU A 71 26.31 -16.96 15.58
C GLU A 71 26.64 -17.59 16.96
N SER A 72 26.23 -18.83 17.18
CA SER A 72 26.50 -19.55 18.43
C SER A 72 28.00 -19.76 18.66
N LEU A 73 28.74 -20.10 17.60
CA LEU A 73 30.18 -20.30 17.65
C LEU A 73 30.89 -18.99 17.94
N ALA A 74 30.50 -17.88 17.30
CA ALA A 74 31.04 -16.56 17.54
C ALA A 74 30.82 -16.11 19.00
N ARG A 75 29.63 -16.35 19.56
CA ARG A 75 29.33 -16.06 20.99
C ARG A 75 30.20 -16.89 21.92
N SER A 76 30.33 -18.20 21.67
CA SER A 76 31.12 -19.08 22.53
C SER A 76 32.62 -18.74 22.50
N ALA A 77 33.15 -18.41 21.31
CA ALA A 77 34.52 -17.94 21.14
C ALA A 77 34.76 -16.61 21.88
N HIS A 78 33.80 -15.69 21.82
CA HIS A 78 33.89 -14.42 22.57
C HIS A 78 33.94 -14.64 24.07
N VAL A 79 33.07 -15.50 24.62
CA VAL A 79 33.07 -15.82 26.05
C VAL A 79 34.42 -16.41 26.48
N ALA A 80 34.95 -17.37 25.71
CA ALA A 80 36.27 -17.96 25.99
C ALA A 80 37.40 -16.91 25.91
N HIS A 81 37.32 -15.98 24.96
CA HIS A 81 38.28 -14.90 24.82
C HIS A 81 38.20 -13.89 25.99
N GLN A 82 36.98 -13.49 26.39
CA GLN A 82 36.75 -12.63 27.55
C GLN A 82 37.30 -13.28 28.83
N ASP A 83 37.03 -14.56 29.04
CA ASP A 83 37.55 -15.31 30.20
C ASP A 83 39.08 -15.26 30.27
N LEU A 84 39.76 -15.41 29.12
CA LEU A 84 41.21 -15.32 29.04
C LEU A 84 41.71 -13.91 29.39
N LEU A 85 41.10 -12.87 28.83
CA LEU A 85 41.45 -11.48 29.13
C LEU A 85 41.19 -11.14 30.61
N GLN A 86 40.10 -11.63 31.19
CA GLN A 86 39.77 -11.42 32.60
C GLN A 86 40.76 -12.14 33.53
N ARG A 87 41.27 -13.32 33.16
CA ARG A 87 42.34 -13.99 33.93
C ARG A 87 43.63 -13.18 33.88
N GLN A 88 43.99 -12.63 32.72
CA GLN A 88 45.16 -11.76 32.58
C GLN A 88 45.02 -10.47 33.40
N LEU A 89 43.83 -9.85 33.43
CA LEU A 89 43.55 -8.69 34.27
C LEU A 89 43.72 -9.02 35.76
N ARG A 90 43.13 -10.14 36.22
CA ARG A 90 43.30 -10.59 37.61
C ARG A 90 44.76 -10.79 38.00
N GLN A 91 45.56 -11.36 37.10
CA GLN A 91 47.00 -11.52 37.32
C GLN A 91 47.72 -10.16 37.44
N LEU A 92 47.38 -9.18 36.59
CA LEU A 92 47.95 -7.83 36.68
C LEU A 92 47.51 -7.09 37.95
N ASP A 93 46.28 -7.30 38.41
CA ASP A 93 45.77 -6.75 39.68
C ASP A 93 46.54 -7.32 40.87
N GLU A 94 46.84 -8.63 40.85
CA GLU A 94 47.69 -9.29 41.84
C GLU A 94 49.12 -8.73 41.81
N ASP A 95 49.71 -8.54 40.63
CA ASP A 95 51.04 -7.94 40.46
C ASP A 95 51.08 -6.49 40.99
N LEU A 96 50.02 -5.71 40.75
CA LEU A 96 49.88 -4.36 41.31
C LEU A 96 49.78 -4.40 42.83
N ALA A 97 49.03 -5.33 43.40
CA ALA A 97 48.92 -5.50 44.84
C ALA A 97 50.28 -5.88 45.46
N LEU A 98 51.05 -6.76 44.81
CA LEU A 98 52.40 -7.12 45.23
C LEU A 98 53.36 -5.93 45.16
N ASN A 99 53.37 -5.22 44.04
CA ASN A 99 54.19 -4.01 43.87
C ASN A 99 53.85 -2.94 44.92
N SER A 100 52.58 -2.84 45.30
CA SER A 100 52.13 -1.95 46.39
C SER A 100 52.74 -2.32 47.74
N ARG A 101 52.78 -3.61 48.08
CA ARG A 101 53.39 -4.12 49.32
C ARG A 101 54.91 -3.91 49.31
N ILE A 102 55.56 -4.16 48.17
CA ILE A 102 57.00 -3.89 47.99
C ILE A 102 57.29 -2.41 48.18
N GLY A 103 56.51 -1.53 47.54
CA GLY A 103 56.64 -0.08 47.68
C GLY A 103 56.50 0.40 49.13
N GLN A 104 55.55 -0.15 49.90
CA GLN A 104 55.44 0.14 51.34
C GLN A 104 56.70 -0.29 52.13
N SER A 105 57.32 -1.40 51.75
CA SER A 105 58.57 -1.86 52.37
C SER A 105 59.75 -0.96 52.03
N ILE A 106 59.87 -0.55 50.76
CA ILE A 106 60.89 0.39 50.30
C ILE A 106 60.71 1.75 50.98
N GLN A 107 59.49 2.27 51.10
CA GLN A 107 59.22 3.52 51.83
C GLN A 107 59.67 3.45 53.29
N ARG A 108 59.51 2.31 53.96
CA ARG A 108 60.07 2.12 55.32
C ARG A 108 61.60 2.16 55.31
N ARG A 109 62.25 1.49 54.35
CA ARG A 109 63.72 1.52 54.18
C ARG A 109 64.23 2.93 53.93
N VAL A 110 63.58 3.70 53.05
CA VAL A 110 63.91 5.11 52.78
C VAL A 110 63.84 5.94 54.05
N ARG A 111 62.77 5.81 54.84
CA ARG A 111 62.65 6.53 56.13
C ARG A 111 63.76 6.16 57.10
N THR A 112 64.03 4.87 57.30
CA THR A 112 65.11 4.43 58.18
C THR A 112 66.48 4.94 57.73
N ALA A 113 66.78 4.85 56.43
CA ALA A 113 68.04 5.33 55.86
C ALA A 113 68.18 6.86 55.97
N LEU A 114 67.09 7.61 55.82
CA LEU A 114 67.08 9.05 56.02
C LEU A 114 67.38 9.41 57.48
N ASP A 115 66.75 8.73 58.43
CA ASP A 115 67.01 8.93 59.86
C ASP A 115 68.47 8.60 60.23
N GLU A 116 69.03 7.51 59.68
CA GLU A 116 70.45 7.17 59.86
C GLU A 116 71.37 8.23 59.27
N ARG A 117 71.09 8.68 58.04
CA ARG A 117 71.85 9.75 57.38
C ARG A 117 71.87 11.01 58.22
N GLN A 118 70.72 11.44 58.75
CA GLN A 118 70.61 12.62 59.60
C GLN A 118 71.40 12.47 60.91
N ARG A 119 71.34 11.29 61.56
CA ARG A 119 72.14 11.00 62.77
C ARG A 119 73.64 11.07 62.49
N HIS A 120 74.09 10.48 61.38
CA HIS A 120 75.51 10.54 60.98
C HIS A 120 75.96 11.96 60.61
N GLU A 121 75.09 12.77 59.99
CA GLU A 121 75.35 14.19 59.71
C GLU A 121 75.51 15.01 61.00
N GLN A 122 74.66 14.79 62.00
CA GLN A 122 74.76 15.45 63.31
C GLN A 122 76.05 15.07 64.04
N LEU A 123 76.34 13.76 64.16
CA LEU A 123 77.55 13.27 64.83
C LEU A 123 78.84 13.68 64.12
N ALA A 124 78.81 13.83 62.78
CA ALA A 124 79.94 14.36 62.03
C ALA A 124 80.21 15.84 62.37
N GLY A 125 79.17 16.64 62.61
CA GLY A 125 79.29 18.03 63.08
C GLY A 125 79.93 18.14 64.48
N GLU A 126 79.76 17.11 65.31
CA GLU A 126 80.37 16.98 66.64
C GLU A 126 81.75 16.30 66.62
N GLY A 127 82.23 15.83 65.46
CA GLY A 127 83.51 15.12 65.31
C GLY A 127 83.49 13.66 65.80
N ALA A 128 82.32 13.10 66.09
CA ALA A 128 82.14 11.77 66.68
C ALA A 128 82.00 10.62 65.64
N VAL A 129 82.01 10.92 64.34
CA VAL A 129 81.83 9.95 63.24
C VAL A 129 82.89 10.16 62.15
N SER A 130 83.36 9.07 61.54
CA SER A 130 84.30 9.13 60.41
C SER A 130 83.60 9.59 59.12
N GLY A 131 84.33 10.29 58.24
CA GLY A 131 83.80 10.71 56.94
C GLY A 131 83.27 9.54 56.10
N SER A 132 83.97 8.39 56.15
CA SER A 132 83.53 7.16 55.46
C SER A 132 82.20 6.63 55.97
N ALA A 133 81.92 6.69 57.27
CA ALA A 133 80.63 6.23 57.82
C ALA A 133 79.48 7.17 57.41
N ARG A 134 79.74 8.48 57.35
CA ARG A 134 78.78 9.47 56.83
C ARG A 134 78.48 9.22 55.35
N ASP A 135 79.51 9.05 54.53
CA ASP A 135 79.36 8.83 53.09
C ASP A 135 78.62 7.50 52.82
N GLN A 136 78.87 6.45 53.62
CA GLN A 136 78.12 5.20 53.55
C GLN A 136 76.62 5.39 53.83
N ALA A 137 76.26 6.19 54.83
CA ALA A 137 74.86 6.48 55.14
C ALA A 137 74.16 7.26 54.01
N VAL A 138 74.88 8.16 53.33
CA VAL A 138 74.37 8.87 52.14
C VAL A 138 74.09 7.87 51.01
N VAL A 139 75.06 7.00 50.68
CA VAL A 139 74.92 5.99 49.61
C VAL A 139 73.75 5.03 49.87
N VAL A 140 73.57 4.59 51.12
CA VAL A 140 72.43 3.70 51.48
C VAL A 140 71.09 4.40 51.30
N HIS A 141 70.99 5.69 51.68
CA HIS A 141 69.78 6.48 51.49
C HIS A 141 69.48 6.73 50.00
N GLU A 142 70.50 7.10 49.20
CA GLU A 142 70.35 7.28 47.75
C GLU A 142 69.92 5.98 47.06
N SER A 143 70.52 4.85 47.40
CA SER A 143 70.11 3.53 46.90
C SER A 143 68.65 3.20 47.26
N ALA A 144 68.18 3.56 48.45
CA ALA A 144 66.78 3.36 48.83
C ALA A 144 65.80 4.24 48.03
N LEU A 145 66.21 5.46 47.65
CA LEU A 145 65.43 6.33 46.77
C LEU A 145 65.38 5.81 45.32
N GLU A 146 66.49 5.26 44.82
CA GLU A 146 66.53 4.60 43.52
C GLU A 146 65.60 3.38 43.47
N ASP A 147 65.63 2.55 44.53
CA ASP A 147 64.68 1.44 44.70
C ASP A 147 63.22 1.93 44.66
N GLN A 148 62.93 3.07 45.28
CA GLN A 148 61.58 3.65 45.29
C GLN A 148 61.16 4.10 43.89
N ALA A 149 62.02 4.85 43.19
CA ALA A 149 61.75 5.31 41.83
C ALA A 149 61.54 4.13 40.87
N SER A 150 62.35 3.08 41.00
CA SER A 150 62.21 1.85 40.22
C SER A 150 60.88 1.15 40.48
N ASN A 151 60.43 1.06 41.73
CA ASN A 151 59.13 0.49 42.08
C ASN A 151 57.95 1.33 41.54
N GLU A 152 58.05 2.65 41.58
CA GLU A 152 57.03 3.56 41.04
C GLU A 152 56.91 3.42 39.51
N LEU A 153 58.04 3.31 38.80
CA LEU A 153 58.06 3.02 37.36
C LEU A 153 57.42 1.66 37.05
N ALA A 154 57.77 0.61 37.81
CA ALA A 154 57.18 -0.71 37.65
C ALA A 154 55.66 -0.70 37.87
N ARG A 155 55.17 -0.02 38.92
CA ARG A 155 53.72 0.14 39.16
C ARG A 155 53.03 0.86 38.01
N THR A 156 53.60 1.96 37.55
CA THR A 156 53.03 2.75 36.44
C THR A 156 52.95 1.91 35.16
N SER A 157 53.99 1.14 34.86
CA SER A 157 53.99 0.24 33.70
C SER A 157 52.91 -0.85 33.81
N THR A 158 52.76 -1.49 34.97
CA THR A 158 51.71 -2.49 35.19
C THR A 158 50.31 -1.87 35.11
N GLN A 159 50.11 -0.64 35.63
CA GLN A 159 48.85 0.09 35.51
C GLN A 159 48.49 0.41 34.05
N GLN A 160 49.47 0.85 33.25
CA GLN A 160 49.26 1.08 31.82
C GLN A 160 48.84 -0.19 31.10
N ARG A 161 49.52 -1.31 31.36
CA ARG A 161 49.15 -2.62 30.79
C ARG A 161 47.74 -3.06 31.20
N SER A 162 47.35 -2.80 32.46
CA SER A 162 45.99 -3.08 32.93
C SER A 162 44.95 -2.25 32.16
N LEU A 163 45.19 -0.96 31.97
CA LEU A 163 44.29 -0.08 31.20
C LEU A 163 44.18 -0.51 29.73
N GLU A 164 45.31 -0.85 29.09
CA GLU A 164 45.32 -1.38 27.73
C GLU A 164 44.50 -2.67 27.62
N LEU A 165 44.63 -3.56 28.60
CA LEU A 165 43.91 -4.83 28.60
C LEU A 165 42.40 -4.63 28.87
N GLN A 166 42.03 -3.69 29.74
CA GLN A 166 40.63 -3.28 29.93
C GLN A 166 40.03 -2.69 28.65
N GLN A 167 40.80 -1.89 27.91
CA GLN A 167 40.38 -1.37 26.61
C GLN A 167 40.15 -2.50 25.61
N ARG A 168 41.03 -3.52 25.58
CA ARG A 168 40.86 -4.70 24.71
C ARG A 168 39.60 -5.50 25.04
N VAL A 169 39.23 -5.62 26.32
CA VAL A 169 37.96 -6.25 26.71
C VAL A 169 36.78 -5.48 26.13
N SER A 170 36.76 -4.15 26.30
CA SER A 170 35.70 -3.29 25.76
C SER A 170 35.62 -3.35 24.22
N GLN A 171 36.78 -3.39 23.55
CA GLN A 171 36.85 -3.55 22.10
C GLN A 171 36.29 -4.90 21.63
N ALA A 172 36.64 -6.00 22.31
CA ALA A 172 36.10 -7.31 21.98
C ALA A 172 34.57 -7.34 22.10
N ASP A 173 34.00 -6.67 23.12
CA ASP A 173 32.54 -6.58 23.30
C ASP A 173 31.87 -5.80 22.16
N GLN A 174 32.49 -4.70 21.73
CA GLN A 174 32.02 -3.90 20.59
C GLN A 174 32.10 -4.69 19.29
N ASP A 175 33.18 -5.45 19.08
CA ASP A 175 33.36 -6.30 17.91
C ASP A 175 32.31 -7.41 17.85
N LEU A 176 32.00 -8.05 18.98
CA LEU A 176 30.92 -9.04 19.05
C LEU A 176 29.57 -8.37 18.73
N ALA A 177 29.26 -7.23 19.33
CA ALA A 177 28.00 -6.51 19.06
C ALA A 177 27.84 -6.16 17.58
N ALA A 178 28.91 -5.70 16.93
CA ALA A 178 28.91 -5.40 15.50
C ALA A 178 28.66 -6.65 14.64
N ARG A 179 29.30 -7.78 14.96
CA ARG A 179 29.10 -9.07 14.29
C ARG A 179 27.67 -9.60 14.47
N LEU A 180 27.12 -9.56 15.68
CA LEU A 180 25.74 -9.94 15.96
C LEU A 180 24.75 -9.07 15.17
N GLY A 181 25.05 -7.77 15.03
CA GLY A 181 24.28 -6.87 14.17
C GLY A 181 24.33 -7.25 12.68
N GLN A 182 25.47 -7.75 12.18
CA GLN A 182 25.59 -8.26 10.82
C GLN A 182 24.77 -9.54 10.61
N PHE A 183 24.87 -10.51 11.52
CA PHE A 183 24.07 -11.74 11.47
C PHE A 183 22.57 -11.44 11.51
N ALA A 184 22.13 -10.52 12.37
CA ALA A 184 20.73 -10.11 12.43
C ALA A 184 20.22 -9.51 11.11
N ARG A 185 21.03 -8.70 10.43
CA ARG A 185 20.68 -8.14 9.11
C ARG A 185 20.58 -9.23 8.04
N GLN A 186 21.57 -10.12 7.96
CA GLN A 186 21.56 -11.23 7.00
C GLN A 186 20.37 -12.18 7.22
N ARG A 187 20.08 -12.51 8.49
CA ARG A 187 18.90 -13.31 8.86
C ARG A 187 17.61 -12.66 8.38
N ASN A 188 17.44 -11.36 8.62
CA ASN A 188 16.23 -10.65 8.20
C ASN A 188 16.11 -10.61 6.67
N GLU A 189 17.19 -10.35 5.94
CA GLU A 189 17.22 -10.38 4.47
C GLU A 189 16.77 -11.75 3.93
N TRP A 190 17.27 -12.84 4.50
CA TRP A 190 16.90 -14.19 4.08
C TRP A 190 15.47 -14.57 4.46
N LEU A 191 14.99 -14.13 5.63
CA LEU A 191 13.58 -14.30 6.02
C LEU A 191 12.63 -13.54 5.11
N GLU A 192 12.95 -12.31 4.73
CA GLU A 192 12.15 -11.53 3.75
C GLU A 192 12.14 -12.23 2.38
N ARG A 193 13.29 -12.77 1.95
CA ARG A 193 13.40 -13.54 0.71
C ARG A 193 12.55 -14.82 0.77
N LEU A 194 12.57 -15.52 1.89
CA LEU A 194 11.75 -16.70 2.15
C LEU A 194 10.25 -16.36 2.08
N GLU A 195 9.83 -15.26 2.71
CA GLU A 195 8.44 -14.79 2.67
C GLU A 195 8.02 -14.40 1.25
N SER A 196 8.91 -13.77 0.48
CA SER A 196 8.64 -13.42 -0.93
C SER A 196 8.43 -14.66 -1.80
N LEU A 197 9.21 -15.73 -1.57
CA LEU A 197 9.05 -17.00 -2.25
C LEU A 197 7.77 -17.72 -1.83
N GLY A 198 7.35 -17.59 -0.56
CA GLY A 198 6.07 -18.10 -0.05
C GLY A 198 4.86 -17.37 -0.63
N LYS A 199 4.88 -16.03 -0.71
CA LYS A 199 3.80 -15.21 -1.28
C LYS A 199 3.56 -15.48 -2.77
N ASN A 200 4.57 -15.96 -3.49
CA ASN A 200 4.45 -16.33 -4.89
C ASN A 200 3.73 -17.68 -5.12
N GLN A 201 3.32 -18.39 -4.06
CA GLN A 201 2.75 -19.76 -4.18
C GLN A 201 1.24 -19.83 -4.45
N GLY A 202 0.58 -18.69 -4.69
CA GLY A 202 -0.81 -18.63 -5.13
C GLY A 202 -1.74 -18.03 -4.09
N TYR A 203 -2.82 -17.42 -4.58
CA TYR A 203 -3.80 -16.70 -3.78
C TYR A 203 -5.21 -16.98 -4.29
N VAL A 204 -6.18 -16.78 -3.40
CA VAL A 204 -7.59 -17.03 -3.69
C VAL A 204 -8.30 -15.68 -3.81
N LEU A 205 -8.98 -15.48 -4.93
CA LEU A 205 -9.79 -14.31 -5.15
C LEU A 205 -11.18 -14.55 -4.55
N LEU A 206 -11.63 -13.63 -3.68
CA LEU A 206 -12.88 -13.73 -2.93
C LEU A 206 -13.95 -12.78 -3.50
N SER A 207 -15.22 -13.12 -3.34
CA SER A 207 -16.33 -12.25 -3.73
C SER A 207 -16.43 -11.00 -2.84
N PRO A 208 -16.45 -9.77 -3.37
CA PRO A 208 -16.61 -8.56 -2.57
C PRO A 208 -18.05 -8.31 -2.11
N VAL A 209 -19.04 -8.91 -2.80
CA VAL A 209 -20.48 -8.70 -2.57
C VAL A 209 -21.24 -10.02 -2.59
N ASP A 210 -22.43 -10.03 -2.00
CA ASP A 210 -23.42 -11.08 -2.23
C ASP A 210 -24.05 -10.89 -3.61
N GLY A 211 -24.22 -11.96 -4.39
CA GLY A 211 -24.67 -11.83 -5.77
C GLY A 211 -24.80 -13.14 -6.53
N VAL A 212 -25.01 -13.02 -7.84
CA VAL A 212 -25.03 -14.15 -8.77
C VAL A 212 -23.93 -13.94 -9.81
N VAL A 213 -23.18 -14.99 -10.12
CA VAL A 213 -22.18 -14.98 -11.20
C VAL A 213 -22.89 -14.83 -12.54
N ASP A 214 -22.62 -13.74 -13.25
CA ASP A 214 -23.23 -13.47 -14.55
C ASP A 214 -22.42 -14.17 -15.65
N THR A 215 -21.13 -13.84 -15.73
CA THR A 215 -20.21 -14.38 -16.73
C THR A 215 -18.87 -14.73 -16.09
N VAL A 216 -18.32 -15.87 -16.48
CA VAL A 216 -16.95 -16.29 -16.17
C VAL A 216 -16.15 -16.22 -17.47
N ALA A 217 -15.18 -15.32 -17.55
CA ALA A 217 -14.40 -15.06 -18.75
C ALA A 217 -13.07 -15.83 -18.80
N VAL A 218 -12.85 -16.73 -17.83
CA VAL A 218 -11.59 -17.46 -17.62
C VAL A 218 -11.85 -18.95 -17.42
N PHE A 219 -10.85 -19.76 -17.74
CA PHE A 219 -10.89 -21.22 -17.59
C PHE A 219 -9.66 -21.70 -16.81
N ALA A 220 -9.80 -22.83 -16.14
CA ALA A 220 -8.68 -23.49 -15.45
C ALA A 220 -7.57 -23.82 -16.45
N GLY A 221 -6.32 -23.50 -16.12
CA GLY A 221 -5.18 -23.58 -17.03
C GLY A 221 -4.97 -22.35 -17.92
N GLY A 222 -5.83 -21.33 -17.84
CA GLY A 222 -5.71 -20.09 -18.59
C GLY A 222 -4.74 -19.09 -17.95
N ARG A 223 -4.04 -18.29 -18.77
CA ARG A 223 -3.27 -17.12 -18.31
C ARG A 223 -4.15 -15.87 -18.38
N VAL A 224 -4.07 -15.04 -17.34
CA VAL A 224 -4.81 -13.78 -17.24
C VAL A 224 -3.81 -12.66 -17.00
N GLU A 225 -3.93 -11.58 -17.77
CA GLU A 225 -3.12 -10.39 -17.65
C GLU A 225 -3.68 -9.42 -16.59
N ALA A 226 -2.83 -8.55 -16.06
CA ALA A 226 -3.24 -7.54 -15.08
C ALA A 226 -4.38 -6.66 -15.62
N GLY A 227 -5.35 -6.34 -14.78
CA GLY A 227 -6.49 -5.49 -15.09
C GLY A 227 -7.60 -6.12 -15.95
N HIS A 228 -7.41 -7.35 -16.45
CA HIS A 228 -8.45 -8.00 -17.26
C HIS A 228 -9.58 -8.57 -16.37
N PRO A 229 -10.86 -8.29 -16.70
CA PRO A 229 -11.99 -8.79 -15.93
C PRO A 229 -12.12 -10.30 -16.12
N MET A 230 -12.05 -11.05 -15.02
CA MET A 230 -12.14 -12.50 -14.99
C MET A 230 -13.57 -12.98 -14.74
N LEU A 231 -14.33 -12.21 -13.96
CA LEU A 231 -15.66 -12.56 -13.53
C LEU A 231 -16.54 -11.31 -13.44
N LEU A 232 -17.80 -11.45 -13.85
CA LEU A 232 -18.83 -10.44 -13.69
C LEU A 232 -19.84 -10.95 -12.66
N LEU A 233 -20.02 -10.20 -11.59
CA LEU A 233 -20.96 -10.50 -10.51
C LEU A 233 -22.11 -9.51 -10.56
N ARG A 234 -23.34 -10.01 -10.47
CA ARG A 234 -24.53 -9.18 -10.28
C ARG A 234 -24.85 -9.12 -8.79
N ALA A 235 -24.74 -7.94 -8.19
CA ALA A 235 -24.98 -7.80 -6.75
C ALA A 235 -26.46 -8.08 -6.41
N ALA A 236 -26.68 -8.93 -5.41
CA ALA A 236 -27.99 -9.19 -4.83
C ALA A 236 -28.24 -8.17 -3.72
N ARG A 237 -28.77 -6.99 -4.06
CA ARG A 237 -29.17 -6.01 -3.05
C ARG A 237 -30.51 -6.45 -2.45
N ALA A 238 -30.63 -6.40 -1.12
CA ALA A 238 -31.91 -6.59 -0.44
C ALA A 238 -32.81 -5.38 -0.76
N GLY A 239 -33.85 -5.64 -1.55
CA GLY A 239 -34.76 -4.62 -2.11
C GLY A 239 -34.77 -4.75 -3.62
N ASP A 240 -35.90 -5.18 -4.19
CA ASP A 240 -36.08 -5.37 -5.63
C ASP A 240 -35.68 -4.08 -6.37
N PRO A 241 -34.56 -4.05 -7.12
CA PRO A 241 -34.17 -2.85 -7.82
C PRO A 241 -35.18 -2.64 -8.95
N GLN A 242 -36.12 -1.73 -8.73
CA GLN A 242 -37.08 -1.30 -9.75
C GLN A 242 -36.30 -1.01 -11.03
N LEU A 243 -36.69 -1.66 -12.14
CA LEU A 243 -36.00 -1.52 -13.42
C LEU A 243 -35.97 -0.04 -13.80
N ARG A 244 -34.78 0.53 -14.02
CA ARG A 244 -34.61 1.91 -14.49
C ARG A 244 -33.94 1.94 -15.85
N ILE A 245 -34.46 2.77 -16.74
CA ILE A 245 -33.95 2.96 -18.08
C ILE A 245 -33.25 4.31 -18.14
N MET A 246 -32.05 4.33 -18.69
CA MET A 246 -31.31 5.56 -18.94
C MET A 246 -31.42 5.85 -20.43
N LEU A 247 -31.87 7.05 -20.77
CA LEU A 247 -32.05 7.54 -22.12
C LEU A 247 -31.12 8.72 -22.35
N ASP A 248 -30.43 8.67 -23.49
CA ASP A 248 -29.67 9.76 -24.04
C ASP A 248 -30.61 10.70 -24.81
N VAL A 249 -30.76 11.94 -24.32
CA VAL A 249 -31.70 12.95 -24.85
C VAL A 249 -30.93 14.13 -25.42
N SER A 250 -31.24 14.48 -26.67
CA SER A 250 -30.59 15.60 -27.36
C SER A 250 -30.82 16.93 -26.63
N PRO A 251 -29.87 17.90 -26.71
CA PRO A 251 -30.03 19.22 -26.11
C PRO A 251 -31.27 19.99 -26.57
N SER A 252 -31.78 19.69 -27.78
CA SER A 252 -33.01 20.28 -28.32
C SER A 252 -34.29 19.76 -27.64
N ALA A 253 -34.25 18.57 -27.05
CA ALA A 253 -35.42 17.91 -26.47
C ALA A 253 -35.44 17.91 -24.93
N ILE A 254 -34.30 18.23 -24.28
CA ILE A 254 -34.18 18.22 -22.80
C ILE A 254 -35.15 19.21 -22.12
N GLY A 255 -35.51 20.31 -22.78
CA GLY A 255 -36.44 21.30 -22.23
C GLY A 255 -37.83 20.75 -21.91
N PHE A 256 -38.20 19.62 -22.50
CA PHE A 256 -39.49 18.95 -22.29
C PHE A 256 -39.38 17.68 -21.42
N ALA A 257 -38.15 17.28 -21.08
CA ALA A 257 -37.85 16.10 -20.27
C ALA A 257 -37.83 16.45 -18.77
N THR A 258 -38.98 16.85 -18.25
CA THR A 258 -39.20 17.09 -16.82
C THR A 258 -39.64 15.81 -16.10
N PRO A 259 -39.39 15.69 -14.78
CA PRO A 259 -39.94 14.58 -13.99
C PRO A 259 -41.46 14.48 -14.14
N GLY A 260 -41.96 13.28 -14.42
CA GLY A 260 -43.38 12.99 -14.65
C GLY A 260 -43.81 12.92 -16.13
N THR A 261 -42.97 13.38 -17.08
CA THR A 261 -43.30 13.29 -18.52
C THR A 261 -43.40 11.83 -18.98
N GLU A 262 -44.45 11.53 -19.76
CA GLU A 262 -44.68 10.20 -20.33
C GLU A 262 -43.76 9.95 -21.53
N VAL A 263 -43.03 8.84 -21.48
CA VAL A 263 -42.09 8.38 -22.52
C VAL A 263 -42.57 7.05 -23.05
N ILE A 264 -42.66 6.94 -24.37
CA ILE A 264 -42.95 5.67 -25.02
C ILE A 264 -41.62 4.99 -25.35
N LEU A 265 -41.42 3.82 -24.79
CA LEU A 265 -40.21 3.01 -24.89
C LEU A 265 -40.43 1.88 -25.90
N ARG A 266 -39.54 1.80 -26.88
CA ARG A 266 -39.55 0.80 -27.94
C ARG A 266 -38.25 0.02 -27.87
N PHE A 267 -38.33 -1.26 -27.53
CA PHE A 267 -37.16 -2.14 -27.43
C PHE A 267 -36.85 -2.73 -28.79
N ASP A 268 -35.61 -2.59 -29.26
CA ASP A 268 -35.25 -3.10 -30.60
C ASP A 268 -35.28 -4.63 -30.64
N ALA A 269 -35.02 -5.29 -29.51
CA ALA A 269 -35.11 -6.74 -29.35
C ALA A 269 -36.54 -7.30 -29.45
N PHE A 270 -37.57 -6.45 -29.33
CA PHE A 270 -38.98 -6.85 -29.37
C PHE A 270 -39.75 -6.00 -30.39
N PRO A 271 -39.99 -6.53 -31.61
CA PRO A 271 -40.73 -5.81 -32.64
C PRO A 271 -42.09 -5.32 -32.11
N TYR A 272 -42.23 -4.00 -32.08
CA TYR A 272 -43.37 -3.31 -31.49
C TYR A 272 -44.69 -3.65 -32.20
N GLU A 273 -44.65 -4.09 -33.47
CA GLU A 273 -45.84 -4.52 -34.22
C GLU A 273 -46.51 -5.73 -33.58
N ARG A 274 -45.75 -6.56 -32.84
CA ARG A 274 -46.24 -7.82 -32.26
C ARG A 274 -46.30 -7.79 -30.73
N HIS A 275 -45.43 -7.02 -30.09
CA HIS A 275 -45.25 -7.02 -28.64
C HIS A 275 -45.74 -5.74 -27.94
N GLY A 276 -46.14 -4.73 -28.72
CA GLY A 276 -46.60 -3.44 -28.21
C GLY A 276 -45.44 -2.53 -27.81
N VAL A 277 -45.79 -1.41 -27.19
CA VAL A 277 -44.83 -0.44 -26.63
C VAL A 277 -44.93 -0.44 -25.10
N VAL A 278 -43.84 -0.08 -24.42
CA VAL A 278 -43.84 0.09 -22.96
C VAL A 278 -43.93 1.58 -22.68
N LYS A 279 -44.82 1.97 -21.77
CA LYS A 279 -44.87 3.35 -21.29
C LYS A 279 -43.91 3.50 -20.12
N GLY A 280 -43.33 4.67 -19.97
CA GLY A 280 -42.51 5.00 -18.81
C GLY A 280 -42.72 6.45 -18.41
N SER A 281 -42.34 6.79 -17.18
CA SER A 281 -42.34 8.15 -16.67
C SER A 281 -40.92 8.58 -16.33
N ILE A 282 -40.57 9.82 -16.65
CA ILE A 282 -39.27 10.37 -16.28
C ILE A 282 -39.24 10.55 -14.76
N VAL A 283 -38.25 9.95 -14.09
CA VAL A 283 -38.03 10.11 -12.65
C VAL A 283 -37.04 11.24 -12.40
N HIS A 284 -36.01 11.33 -13.23
CA HIS A 284 -34.93 12.29 -13.06
C HIS A 284 -34.31 12.68 -14.41
N SER A 285 -33.92 13.95 -14.55
CA SER A 285 -33.17 14.44 -15.70
C SER A 285 -31.89 15.14 -15.24
N SER A 286 -30.76 14.85 -15.89
CA SER A 286 -29.49 15.46 -15.53
C SER A 286 -29.48 16.95 -15.90
N ALA A 287 -28.95 17.79 -14.99
CA ALA A 287 -28.80 19.22 -15.24
C ALA A 287 -27.59 19.55 -16.13
N SER A 288 -26.69 18.59 -16.35
CA SER A 288 -25.46 18.73 -17.13
C SER A 288 -25.44 17.77 -18.32
N THR A 289 -24.85 18.24 -19.43
CA THR A 289 -24.52 17.38 -20.57
C THR A 289 -23.38 16.43 -20.22
N TYR A 290 -23.49 15.18 -20.66
CA TYR A 290 -22.42 14.20 -20.60
C TYR A 290 -21.96 13.86 -22.03
N ARG A 291 -20.68 13.52 -22.17
CA ARG A 291 -20.13 12.94 -23.40
C ARG A 291 -19.80 11.49 -23.09
N ALA A 292 -20.51 10.56 -23.71
CA ALA A 292 -20.18 9.15 -23.61
C ALA A 292 -18.86 8.92 -24.34
N ALA A 293 -17.76 8.82 -23.59
CA ALA A 293 -16.55 8.22 -24.13
C ALA A 293 -16.71 6.70 -23.96
N ILE A 294 -16.96 5.98 -25.06
CA ILE A 294 -16.92 4.51 -25.06
C ILE A 294 -15.45 4.11 -24.85
N PRO A 295 -15.07 3.49 -23.72
CA PRO A 295 -13.68 3.12 -23.51
C PRO A 295 -13.35 1.90 -24.39
N GLY A 296 -12.59 2.09 -25.48
CA GLY A 296 -12.14 1.01 -26.35
C GLY A 296 -12.17 1.31 -27.86
N GLU A 297 -12.79 2.40 -28.30
CA GLU A 297 -12.80 2.80 -29.71
C GLU A 297 -11.79 3.93 -29.97
N THR A 298 -10.58 3.56 -30.36
CA THR A 298 -9.62 4.49 -30.97
C THR A 298 -9.93 4.60 -32.46
N GLY A 299 -10.76 5.57 -32.83
CA GLY A 299 -11.09 5.91 -34.21
C GLY A 299 -11.73 7.30 -34.29
N ASP A 300 -11.43 8.04 -35.35
CA ASP A 300 -11.73 9.46 -35.59
C ASP A 300 -13.24 9.77 -35.84
N GLU A 301 -14.15 8.89 -35.38
CA GLU A 301 -15.61 9.03 -35.49
C GLU A 301 -16.25 9.50 -34.16
N ALA A 302 -15.45 9.79 -33.13
CA ALA A 302 -15.89 10.24 -31.81
C ALA A 302 -16.26 11.74 -31.75
N ARG A 303 -17.11 12.21 -32.67
CA ARG A 303 -17.83 13.48 -32.52
C ARG A 303 -19.31 13.23 -32.22
N GLU A 304 -19.60 12.43 -31.19
CA GLU A 304 -20.95 12.39 -30.64
C GLU A 304 -21.29 13.74 -29.99
N ALA A 305 -22.48 14.25 -30.32
CA ALA A 305 -23.00 15.50 -29.79
C ALA A 305 -23.21 15.40 -28.26
N PRO A 306 -22.99 16.47 -27.49
CA PRO A 306 -23.24 16.46 -26.05
C PRO A 306 -24.72 16.11 -25.80
N THR A 307 -24.94 15.13 -24.93
CA THR A 307 -26.28 14.56 -24.72
C THR A 307 -26.60 14.58 -23.22
N TYR A 308 -27.88 14.68 -22.87
CA TYR A 308 -28.35 14.66 -21.49
C TYR A 308 -28.82 13.27 -21.09
N LEU A 309 -28.59 12.89 -19.84
CA LEU A 309 -29.00 11.59 -19.32
C LEU A 309 -30.33 11.75 -18.58
N VAL A 310 -31.33 10.98 -19.00
CA VAL A 310 -32.66 10.97 -18.39
C VAL A 310 -32.98 9.58 -17.87
N GLU A 311 -33.40 9.52 -16.61
CA GLU A 311 -33.82 8.29 -15.95
C GLU A 311 -35.34 8.12 -16.07
N VAL A 312 -35.76 6.99 -16.64
CA VAL A 312 -37.16 6.65 -16.88
C VAL A 312 -37.52 5.37 -16.13
N GLN A 313 -38.65 5.42 -15.41
CA GLN A 313 -39.28 4.27 -14.79
C GLN A 313 -40.33 3.68 -15.75
N PRO A 314 -40.12 2.46 -16.28
CA PRO A 314 -41.09 1.78 -17.12
C PRO A 314 -42.28 1.27 -16.29
N ASP A 315 -43.46 1.34 -16.89
CA ASP A 315 -44.70 0.75 -16.39
C ASP A 315 -45.14 -0.39 -17.32
N PHE A 316 -45.13 -1.62 -16.78
CA PHE A 316 -45.52 -2.84 -17.47
C PHE A 316 -46.99 -3.20 -17.24
N SER A 317 -47.77 -2.37 -16.54
CA SER A 317 -49.15 -2.65 -16.14
C SER A 317 -50.17 -2.47 -17.27
N ALA A 318 -49.73 -2.06 -18.47
CA ALA A 318 -50.62 -1.77 -19.58
C ALA A 318 -51.19 -3.05 -20.24
N PRO A 319 -52.52 -3.13 -20.49
CA PRO A 319 -53.21 -4.35 -20.96
C PRO A 319 -52.79 -4.82 -22.36
N HIS A 320 -52.09 -4.00 -23.13
CA HIS A 320 -51.64 -4.30 -24.50
C HIS A 320 -50.13 -4.57 -24.61
N THR A 321 -49.40 -4.54 -23.50
CA THR A 321 -47.96 -4.77 -23.47
C THR A 321 -47.70 -6.23 -23.13
N ARG A 322 -47.10 -6.98 -24.07
CA ARG A 322 -46.77 -8.41 -23.89
C ARG A 322 -45.35 -8.63 -23.37
N ILE A 323 -44.60 -7.55 -23.14
CA ILE A 323 -43.21 -7.58 -22.64
C ILE A 323 -43.23 -7.72 -21.12
N ARG A 324 -42.55 -8.74 -20.60
CA ARG A 324 -42.35 -8.96 -19.17
C ARG A 324 -41.02 -8.36 -18.71
N GLN A 325 -40.99 -7.85 -17.48
CA GLN A 325 -39.77 -7.29 -16.87
C GLN A 325 -38.60 -8.29 -16.87
N ASP A 326 -38.88 -9.58 -16.66
CA ASP A 326 -37.85 -10.64 -16.58
C ASP A 326 -37.12 -10.91 -17.91
N TRP A 327 -37.68 -10.47 -19.04
CA TRP A 327 -37.08 -10.69 -20.36
C TRP A 327 -36.06 -9.62 -20.75
N LEU A 328 -36.07 -8.49 -20.04
CA LEU A 328 -35.16 -7.38 -20.29
C LEU A 328 -33.80 -7.65 -19.65
N LYS A 329 -32.75 -7.52 -20.47
CA LYS A 329 -31.35 -7.69 -20.04
C LYS A 329 -30.59 -6.37 -20.17
N ASP A 330 -29.62 -6.17 -19.29
CA ASP A 330 -28.72 -5.02 -19.37
C ASP A 330 -27.95 -5.06 -20.70
N GLY A 331 -27.80 -3.90 -21.35
CA GLY A 331 -27.17 -3.77 -22.67
C GLY A 331 -28.12 -3.86 -23.87
N MET A 332 -29.42 -4.10 -23.68
CA MET A 332 -30.40 -3.98 -24.76
C MET A 332 -30.54 -2.53 -25.26
N THR A 333 -30.60 -2.35 -26.57
CA THR A 333 -30.90 -1.05 -27.18
C THR A 333 -32.41 -0.81 -27.24
N LEU A 334 -32.78 0.45 -27.02
CA LEU A 334 -34.16 0.91 -27.10
C LEU A 334 -34.20 2.35 -27.60
N ARG A 335 -35.34 2.73 -28.15
CA ARG A 335 -35.63 4.10 -28.55
C ARG A 335 -36.78 4.65 -27.72
N GLY A 336 -36.54 5.80 -27.09
CA GLY A 336 -37.56 6.55 -26.37
C GLY A 336 -38.09 7.67 -27.25
N SER A 337 -39.42 7.76 -27.41
CA SER A 337 -40.06 8.95 -27.95
C SER A 337 -40.73 9.72 -26.81
N LEU A 338 -40.31 10.97 -26.63
CA LEU A 338 -40.89 11.90 -25.67
C LEU A 338 -42.21 12.46 -26.23
N SER A 339 -43.28 12.43 -25.45
CA SER A 339 -44.53 13.11 -25.84
C SER A 339 -44.39 14.60 -25.53
N LEU A 340 -44.11 15.41 -26.56
CA LEU A 340 -43.82 16.84 -26.41
C LEU A 340 -45.09 17.65 -26.11
N GLU A 341 -46.17 17.43 -26.87
CA GLU A 341 -47.47 18.10 -26.71
C GLU A 341 -48.61 17.21 -27.25
N ARG A 342 -49.80 17.27 -26.63
CA ARG A 342 -51.02 16.66 -27.17
C ARG A 342 -51.75 17.70 -28.01
N LEU A 343 -51.52 17.73 -29.31
CA LEU A 343 -52.28 18.60 -30.21
C LEU A 343 -53.60 17.95 -30.62
N SER A 344 -54.67 18.73 -30.59
CA SER A 344 -55.91 18.34 -31.26
C SER A 344 -55.67 18.26 -32.77
N LEU A 345 -56.31 17.30 -33.45
CA LEU A 345 -56.27 17.19 -34.91
C LEU A 345 -56.65 18.50 -35.62
N MET A 346 -57.59 19.25 -35.01
CA MET A 346 -57.98 20.57 -35.52
C MET A 346 -56.87 21.61 -35.34
N GLU A 347 -56.18 21.62 -34.20
CA GLU A 347 -55.06 22.56 -33.97
C GLU A 347 -53.87 22.26 -34.86
N TRP A 348 -53.56 20.98 -35.10
CA TRP A 348 -52.50 20.58 -36.03
C TRP A 348 -52.78 21.05 -37.46
N LEU A 349 -54.04 21.00 -37.90
CA LEU A 349 -54.45 21.46 -39.24
C LEU A 349 -54.33 22.97 -39.43
N PHE A 350 -54.60 23.77 -38.39
CA PHE A 350 -54.56 25.24 -38.44
C PHE A 350 -53.23 25.86 -37.98
N LEU A 351 -52.30 25.05 -37.47
CA LEU A 351 -50.96 25.46 -37.06
C LEU A 351 -50.14 26.23 -38.11
N PRO A 352 -50.17 25.91 -39.41
CA PRO A 352 -49.46 26.67 -40.44
C PRO A 352 -50.05 28.08 -40.63
N VAL A 353 -51.37 28.21 -40.48
CA VAL A 353 -52.10 29.47 -40.66
C VAL A 353 -51.90 30.38 -39.45
N LEU A 354 -51.98 29.83 -38.24
CA LEU A 354 -51.74 30.56 -36.99
C LEU A 354 -50.29 31.04 -36.85
N LYS A 355 -49.30 30.18 -37.14
CA LYS A 355 -47.87 30.61 -37.18
C LYS A 355 -47.57 31.64 -38.27
N GLY A 356 -48.32 31.60 -39.38
CA GLY A 356 -48.22 32.61 -40.43
C GLY A 356 -48.76 33.98 -40.00
N LEU A 357 -49.79 34.00 -39.16
CA LEU A 357 -50.44 35.22 -38.69
C LEU A 357 -49.65 35.94 -37.58
N GLU A 358 -48.92 35.21 -36.73
CA GLU A 358 -48.13 35.79 -35.64
C GLU A 358 -46.74 36.32 -36.09
N ARG A 359 -46.27 35.94 -37.28
CA ARG A 359 -44.94 36.33 -37.79
C ARG A 359 -44.89 37.69 -38.51
N ASN A 360 -46.03 38.36 -38.74
CA ASN A 360 -46.06 39.63 -39.47
C ASN A 360 -47.10 40.62 -38.90
N PRO A 361 -46.79 41.36 -37.81
CA PRO A 361 -47.71 42.34 -37.22
C PRO A 361 -47.83 43.65 -38.02
N GLY A 362 -47.28 43.73 -39.23
CA GLY A 362 -47.41 44.87 -40.13
C GLY A 362 -48.18 44.48 -41.39
N VAL A 363 -49.41 45.00 -41.51
CA VAL A 363 -50.19 45.30 -42.73
C VAL A 363 -51.68 44.97 -42.49
N TRP A 364 -52.39 45.90 -41.84
CA TRP A 364 -53.66 46.43 -42.35
C TRP A 364 -53.85 47.87 -41.83
N PRO A 365 -54.43 48.80 -42.63
CA PRO A 365 -54.44 50.23 -42.33
C PRO A 365 -55.54 50.59 -41.32
N ALA A 366 -55.26 51.63 -40.53
CA ALA A 366 -56.18 52.26 -39.61
C ALA A 366 -57.53 52.59 -40.26
N ALA A 367 -58.60 52.18 -39.58
CA ALA A 367 -59.97 52.54 -39.91
C ALA A 367 -60.17 54.07 -39.85
N ARG A 368 -60.80 54.65 -40.86
CA ARG A 368 -61.29 56.03 -40.84
C ARG A 368 -62.42 56.17 -39.81
N PRO A 369 -62.43 57.20 -38.95
CA PRO A 369 -63.62 57.56 -38.18
C PRO A 369 -64.69 58.24 -39.04
N ALA A 370 -65.95 58.06 -38.61
CA ALA A 370 -67.21 58.43 -39.24
C ALA A 370 -67.43 59.95 -39.47
N PRO A 371 -68.35 60.37 -40.38
CA PRO A 371 -68.58 61.77 -40.71
C PRO A 371 -69.38 62.51 -39.63
N ALA A 372 -69.01 63.76 -39.34
CA ALA A 372 -69.82 64.69 -38.57
C ALA A 372 -70.73 65.50 -39.50
N VAL A 373 -71.98 65.63 -39.06
CA VAL A 373 -73.16 66.18 -39.71
C VAL A 373 -73.19 67.72 -39.57
N THR A 374 -73.45 68.35 -40.73
CA THR A 374 -74.20 69.58 -41.06
C THR A 374 -74.26 70.79 -40.11
N ASP A 375 -74.01 71.96 -40.72
CA ASP A 375 -74.96 73.09 -40.93
C ASP A 375 -74.27 74.46 -40.81
N GLU A 376 -74.17 75.15 -41.96
CA GLU A 376 -74.67 76.51 -42.29
C GLU A 376 -74.70 77.64 -41.21
N PRO A 377 -75.03 78.91 -41.56
CA PRO A 377 -75.01 79.62 -42.86
C PRO A 377 -74.41 81.05 -42.78
N THR A 378 -74.00 81.63 -43.92
CA THR A 378 -74.55 82.87 -44.53
C THR A 378 -73.84 83.22 -45.84
#